data_AF-A0A522DDW6-F1
#
_entry.id   AF-A0A522DDW6-F1
#
_cell.length_a   1.000
_cell.length_b   1.000
_cell.length_c   1.000
_cell.angle_alpha   90.00
_cell.angle_beta   90.00
_cell.angle_gamma   90.00
#
_symmetry.space_group_name_H-M   'P 1'
#
loop_
_entity.id
_entity.type
_entity.pdbx_description
1 polymer ?
#
loop_
_entity_poly.entity_id
_entity_poly.type
_entity_poly.pdbx_seq_one_letter_code
_entity_poly.pdbx_strand_id
1 'polypeptide(L)'
;MGSSKTIDHIRKWVHEHDDRLSFILFYFGGAVLLGVFMNLFWVTALMMLHFAIEIPSNIMRRAEAPVRDALWHIKFDIGLILFSLVIAVYMSKILAVLGITQAVRATRAVEGVRVLTRAKVIEGAIRAFMMSIDDAVGLMSRIHRGRKGLKKPPKKPAAWRNPDAGDWCSLGFSFVQIILLLLAPLLTEHDVFDIGQIIAMEMTP
;
A
#
# COMPACT_ATOMS: atom_id res chain seq x y z
N MET A 1 12.41 -24.05 -30.33
CA MET A 1 11.50 -24.69 -29.36
C MET A 1 11.50 -24.10 -27.94
N GLY A 2 12.35 -23.10 -27.60
CA GLY A 2 12.38 -22.51 -26.24
C GLY A 2 11.34 -21.41 -25.95
N SER A 3 10.85 -20.69 -26.97
CA SER A 3 9.95 -19.54 -26.81
C SER A 3 8.57 -19.90 -26.21
N SER A 4 8.00 -21.05 -26.60
CA SER A 4 6.68 -21.47 -26.13
C SER A 4 6.61 -21.67 -24.61
N LYS A 5 7.62 -22.33 -24.02
CA LYS A 5 7.64 -22.63 -22.58
C LYS A 5 7.73 -21.36 -21.74
N THR A 6 8.56 -20.40 -22.15
CA THR A 6 8.72 -19.13 -21.43
C THR A 6 7.42 -18.32 -21.43
N ILE A 7 6.72 -18.26 -22.57
CA ILE A 7 5.43 -17.57 -22.69
C ILE A 7 4.38 -18.21 -21.78
N ASP A 8 4.33 -19.55 -21.72
CA ASP A 8 3.40 -20.28 -20.86
C ASP A 8 3.68 -20.04 -19.37
N HIS A 9 4.96 -19.99 -18.98
CA HIS A 9 5.35 -19.67 -17.60
C HIS A 9 4.97 -18.25 -17.21
N ILE A 10 5.23 -17.26 -18.07
CA ILE A 10 4.87 -15.85 -17.83
C ILE A 10 3.35 -15.71 -17.74
N ARG A 11 2.60 -16.30 -18.68
CA ARG A 11 1.14 -16.27 -18.66
C ARG A 11 0.58 -16.87 -17.37
N LYS A 12 1.10 -18.03 -16.95
CA LYS A 12 0.69 -18.66 -15.70
C LYS A 12 1.03 -17.80 -14.48
N TRP A 13 2.20 -17.17 -14.48
CA TRP A 13 2.60 -16.26 -13.41
C TRP A 13 1.65 -15.05 -13.34
N VAL A 14 1.38 -14.38 -14.46
CA VAL A 14 0.43 -13.25 -14.52
C VAL A 14 -0.96 -13.67 -14.04
N HIS A 15 -1.41 -14.89 -14.36
CA HIS A 15 -2.71 -15.37 -13.91
C HIS A 15 -2.80 -15.64 -12.39
N GLU A 16 -1.68 -16.00 -11.76
CA GLU A 16 -1.60 -16.46 -10.36
C GLU A 16 -0.83 -15.50 -9.44
N HIS A 17 -0.39 -14.33 -9.92
CA HIS A 17 0.55 -13.47 -9.20
C HIS A 17 0.00 -13.04 -7.83
N ASP A 18 -1.27 -12.64 -7.77
CA ASP A 18 -1.96 -12.22 -6.54
C ASP A 18 -2.18 -13.37 -5.53
N ASP A 19 -2.07 -14.63 -5.96
CA ASP A 19 -2.14 -15.79 -5.07
C ASP A 19 -0.76 -16.18 -4.48
N ARG A 20 0.32 -15.59 -4.97
CA ARG A 20 1.70 -15.96 -4.58
C ARG A 20 2.15 -15.12 -3.40
N LEU A 21 2.39 -15.78 -2.26
CA LEU A 21 2.94 -15.15 -1.06
C LEU A 21 4.20 -14.32 -1.34
N SER A 22 5.09 -14.79 -2.23
CA SER A 22 6.30 -14.05 -2.59
C SER A 22 6.00 -12.71 -3.27
N PHE A 23 4.95 -12.67 -4.11
CA PHE A 23 4.51 -11.44 -4.74
C PHE A 23 3.88 -10.52 -3.70
N ILE A 24 2.96 -11.04 -2.87
CA ILE A 24 2.32 -10.28 -1.78
C ILE A 24 3.38 -9.65 -0.86
N LEU A 25 4.36 -10.44 -0.41
CA LEU A 25 5.40 -9.97 0.50
C LEU A 25 6.30 -8.92 -0.15
N PHE A 26 6.72 -9.15 -1.40
CA PHE A 26 7.57 -8.22 -2.13
C PHE A 26 6.85 -6.91 -2.46
N TYR A 27 5.59 -7.02 -2.89
CA TYR A 27 4.75 -5.89 -3.23
C TYR A 27 4.42 -5.04 -2.00
N PHE A 28 3.89 -5.66 -0.93
CA PHE A 28 3.53 -4.97 0.29
C PHE A 28 4.75 -4.39 1.00
N GLY A 29 5.81 -5.18 1.15
CA GLY A 29 7.09 -4.71 1.69
C GLY A 29 7.67 -3.58 0.85
N GLY A 30 7.63 -3.72 -0.48
CA GLY A 30 8.06 -2.68 -1.42
C GLY A 30 7.24 -1.40 -1.28
N ALA A 31 5.90 -1.48 -1.20
CA ALA A 31 5.02 -0.33 -1.05
C ALA A 31 5.27 0.43 0.25
N VAL A 32 5.48 -0.29 1.36
CA VAL A 32 5.80 0.32 2.66
C VAL A 32 7.19 0.94 2.64
N LEU A 33 8.21 0.23 2.15
CA LEU A 33 9.57 0.77 2.06
C LEU A 33 9.61 1.99 1.15
N LEU A 34 8.96 1.93 -0.02
CA LEU A 34 8.84 3.07 -0.92
C LEU A 34 8.09 4.23 -0.26
N GLY A 35 6.98 3.99 0.44
CA GLY A 35 6.22 5.06 1.10
C GLY A 35 6.94 5.69 2.30
N VAL A 36 7.93 4.99 2.86
CA VAL A 36 8.70 5.45 4.02
C VAL A 36 10.02 6.11 3.61
N PHE A 37 10.73 5.54 2.65
CA PHE A 37 12.05 5.99 2.22
C PHE A 37 12.02 6.86 0.97
N MET A 38 11.02 6.69 0.13
CA MET A 38 10.81 7.46 -1.09
C MET A 38 9.57 8.33 -0.92
N ASN A 39 9.22 9.04 -1.98
CA ASN A 39 8.07 9.92 -2.06
C ASN A 39 6.82 9.16 -2.56
N LEU A 40 5.65 9.81 -2.45
CA LEU A 40 4.36 9.29 -2.91
C LEU A 40 4.34 8.92 -4.41
N PHE A 41 5.18 9.56 -5.24
CA PHE A 41 5.33 9.22 -6.66
C PHE A 41 5.69 7.76 -6.85
N TRP A 42 6.68 7.23 -6.11
CA TRP A 42 7.11 5.84 -6.29
C TRP A 42 6.08 4.81 -5.81
N VAL A 43 5.36 5.12 -4.72
CA VAL A 43 4.22 4.28 -4.27
C VAL A 43 3.12 4.27 -5.33
N THR A 44 2.82 5.43 -5.90
CA THR A 44 1.84 5.56 -6.98
C THR A 44 2.30 4.81 -8.23
N ALA A 45 3.58 4.90 -8.61
CA ALA A 45 4.15 4.16 -9.73
C ALA A 45 4.05 2.63 -9.51
N LEU A 46 4.32 2.15 -8.29
CA LEU A 46 4.17 0.75 -7.93
C LEU A 46 2.70 0.29 -8.04
N MET A 47 1.74 1.10 -7.56
CA MET A 47 0.32 0.83 -7.76
C MET A 47 -0.05 0.77 -9.25
N MET A 48 0.42 1.73 -10.05
CA MET A 48 0.14 1.76 -11.49
C MET A 48 0.70 0.51 -12.19
N LEU A 49 1.86 0.01 -11.76
CA LEU A 49 2.41 -1.25 -12.23
C LEU A 49 1.52 -2.43 -11.85
N HIS A 50 1.04 -2.51 -10.62
CA HIS A 50 0.12 -3.56 -10.18
C HIS A 50 -1.19 -3.54 -10.98
N PHE A 51 -1.78 -2.35 -11.15
CA PHE A 51 -2.97 -2.15 -11.98
C PHE A 51 -2.75 -2.62 -13.43
N ALA A 52 -1.60 -2.28 -14.02
CA ALA A 52 -1.25 -2.68 -15.37
C ALA A 52 -1.08 -4.20 -15.53
N ILE A 53 -0.66 -4.92 -14.48
CA ILE A 53 -0.56 -6.39 -14.46
C ILE A 53 -1.95 -7.03 -14.25
N GLU A 54 -2.83 -6.38 -13.49
CA GLU A 54 -4.14 -6.94 -13.16
C GLU A 54 -5.15 -6.86 -14.32
N ILE A 55 -5.02 -5.88 -15.22
CA ILE A 55 -5.81 -5.82 -16.47
C ILE A 55 -5.63 -7.09 -17.33
N PRO A 56 -4.42 -7.49 -17.76
CA PRO A 56 -4.23 -8.69 -18.56
C PRO A 56 -4.57 -9.97 -17.77
N SER A 57 -4.35 -9.99 -16.45
CA SER A 57 -4.82 -11.06 -15.57
C SER A 57 -6.34 -11.27 -15.68
N ASN A 58 -7.12 -10.18 -15.59
CA ASN A 58 -8.58 -10.23 -15.67
C ASN A 58 -9.11 -10.51 -17.08
N ILE A 59 -8.41 -10.05 -18.13
CA ILE A 59 -8.69 -10.45 -19.52
C ILE A 59 -8.53 -11.98 -19.66
N MET A 60 -7.45 -12.56 -19.14
CA MET A 60 -7.23 -14.01 -19.20
C MET A 60 -8.26 -14.81 -18.40
N ARG A 61 -8.78 -14.24 -17.30
CA ARG A 61 -9.89 -14.81 -16.49
C ARG A 61 -11.26 -14.68 -17.16
N ARG A 62 -11.35 -13.95 -18.28
CA ARG A 62 -12.60 -13.61 -18.99
C ARG A 62 -13.60 -12.89 -18.07
N ALA A 63 -13.11 -11.91 -17.31
CA ALA A 63 -13.95 -11.02 -16.53
C ALA A 63 -14.93 -10.24 -17.44
N GLU A 64 -16.14 -9.95 -16.96
CA GLU A 64 -17.13 -9.15 -17.71
C GLU A 64 -16.63 -7.73 -17.98
N ALA A 65 -15.90 -7.15 -17.02
CA ALA A 65 -15.36 -5.80 -17.10
C ALA A 65 -13.92 -5.76 -16.55
N PRO A 66 -12.91 -6.19 -17.33
CA PRO A 66 -11.55 -6.42 -16.83
C PRO A 66 -10.92 -5.20 -16.15
N VAL A 67 -11.18 -3.99 -16.66
CA VAL A 67 -10.67 -2.74 -16.09
C VAL A 67 -11.35 -2.40 -14.76
N ARG A 68 -12.67 -2.57 -14.65
CA ARG A 68 -13.39 -2.31 -13.39
C ARG A 68 -13.01 -3.34 -12.33
N ASP A 69 -12.87 -4.61 -12.72
CA ASP A 69 -12.43 -5.66 -11.81
C ASP A 69 -10.99 -5.38 -11.35
N ALA A 70 -10.09 -4.93 -12.25
CA ALA A 70 -8.75 -4.51 -11.86
C ALA A 70 -8.76 -3.31 -10.89
N LEU A 71 -9.61 -2.30 -11.12
CA LEU A 71 -9.80 -1.18 -10.18
C LEU A 71 -10.28 -1.67 -8.80
N TRP A 72 -11.15 -2.69 -8.78
CA TRP A 72 -11.61 -3.30 -7.53
C TRP A 72 -10.49 -4.03 -6.78
N HIS A 73 -9.57 -4.67 -7.50
CA HIS A 73 -8.44 -5.37 -6.90
C HIS A 73 -7.41 -4.41 -6.26
N ILE A 74 -7.17 -3.24 -6.86
CA ILE A 74 -6.21 -2.25 -6.34
C ILE A 74 -6.79 -1.31 -5.26
N LYS A 75 -8.00 -1.53 -4.75
CA LYS A 75 -8.63 -0.64 -3.76
C LYS A 75 -7.80 -0.47 -2.47
N PHE A 76 -7.10 -1.53 -2.06
CA PHE A 76 -6.21 -1.47 -0.92
C PHE A 76 -4.97 -0.60 -1.21
N ASP A 77 -4.48 -0.61 -2.45
CA ASP A 77 -3.37 0.24 -2.89
C ASP A 77 -3.74 1.72 -2.82
N ILE A 78 -4.96 2.07 -3.24
CA ILE A 78 -5.50 3.42 -3.06
C ILE A 78 -5.51 3.80 -1.58
N GLY A 79 -5.93 2.89 -0.71
CA GLY A 79 -5.85 3.07 0.74
C GLY A 79 -4.42 3.33 1.24
N LEU A 80 -3.42 2.61 0.72
CA LEU A 80 -2.01 2.80 1.08
C LEU A 80 -1.47 4.16 0.61
N ILE A 81 -1.84 4.62 -0.59
CA ILE A 81 -1.50 5.96 -1.09
C ILE A 81 -2.09 7.03 -0.18
N LEU A 82 -3.38 6.92 0.15
CA LEU A 82 -4.05 7.85 1.07
C LEU A 82 -3.39 7.84 2.45
N PHE A 83 -3.03 6.66 2.95
CA PHE A 83 -2.35 6.51 4.24
C PHE A 83 -0.96 7.16 4.24
N SER A 84 -0.17 6.97 3.18
CA SER A 84 1.12 7.64 3.01
C SER A 84 0.95 9.15 3.02
N LEU A 85 -0.08 9.67 2.34
CA LEU A 85 -0.40 11.09 2.37
C LEU A 85 -0.81 11.59 3.76
N VAL A 86 -1.62 10.81 4.50
CA VAL A 86 -1.96 11.12 5.90
C VAL A 86 -0.69 11.19 6.75
N ILE A 87 0.24 10.24 6.62
CA ILE A 87 1.53 10.29 7.34
C ILE A 87 2.29 11.57 7.00
N ALA A 88 2.38 11.95 5.72
CA ALA A 88 3.09 13.15 5.28
C ALA A 88 2.48 14.42 5.90
N VAL A 89 1.16 14.56 5.86
CA VAL A 89 0.43 15.72 6.41
C VAL A 89 0.48 15.76 7.94
N TYR A 90 0.36 14.62 8.61
CA TYR A 90 0.31 14.52 10.07
C TYR A 90 1.68 14.31 10.72
N MET A 91 2.78 14.27 9.94
CA MET A 91 4.12 13.95 10.41
C MET A 91 4.51 14.74 11.67
N SER A 92 4.28 16.05 11.68
CA SER A 92 4.59 16.92 12.82
C SER A 92 3.88 16.49 14.11
N LYS A 93 2.61 16.08 14.02
CA LYS A 93 1.81 15.62 15.16
C LYS A 93 2.23 14.21 15.59
N ILE A 94 2.50 13.31 14.63
CA ILE A 94 3.01 11.97 14.89
C ILE A 94 4.33 12.06 15.67
N LEU A 95 5.28 12.89 15.21
CA LEU A 95 6.54 13.14 15.89
C LEU A 95 6.36 13.72 17.30
N ALA A 96 5.36 14.59 17.48
CA ALA A 96 5.04 15.18 18.76
C ALA A 96 4.53 14.14 19.77
N VAL A 97 3.60 13.27 19.34
CA VAL A 97 3.05 12.19 20.16
C VAL A 97 4.12 11.17 20.52
N LEU A 98 5.02 10.86 19.61
CA LEU A 98 6.15 9.97 19.86
C LEU A 98 7.21 10.58 20.80
N GLY A 99 7.04 11.82 21.26
CA GLY A 99 7.99 12.50 22.16
C GLY A 99 9.31 12.89 21.48
N ILE A 100 9.37 12.84 20.15
CA ILE A 100 10.58 13.09 19.36
C ILE A 100 10.80 14.60 19.14
N THR A 101 9.85 15.43 19.57
CA THR A 101 9.87 16.90 19.48
C THR A 101 11.12 17.55 20.12
N GLN A 102 11.68 16.94 21.17
CA GLN A 102 12.89 17.42 21.84
C GLN A 102 14.14 17.29 20.93
N ALA A 103 14.21 16.22 20.14
CA ALA A 103 15.28 16.04 19.15
C ALA A 103 15.09 16.96 17.93
N VAL A 104 13.84 17.30 17.58
CA VAL A 104 13.48 18.18 16.46
C VAL A 104 13.83 19.65 16.73
N ARG A 105 13.71 20.13 17.98
CA ARG A 105 14.10 21.51 18.34
C ARG A 105 15.62 21.73 18.28
N ALA A 106 16.42 20.72 18.59
CA ALA A 106 17.89 20.78 18.45
C ALA A 106 18.35 20.72 16.98
N THR A 107 17.50 20.25 16.06
CA THR A 107 17.87 19.97 14.65
C THR A 107 17.42 21.02 13.64
N ARG A 108 16.67 22.05 14.06
CA ARG A 108 16.38 23.23 13.23
C ARG A 108 17.62 24.06 12.86
N ALA A 109 18.80 23.74 13.42
CA ALA A 109 20.04 24.47 13.16
C ALA A 109 20.89 23.92 11.98
N VAL A 110 20.61 22.72 11.45
CA VAL A 110 21.44 22.12 10.38
C VAL A 110 20.58 21.27 9.43
N GLU A 111 20.48 21.69 8.17
CA GLU A 111 19.70 21.01 7.10
C GLU A 111 20.05 19.53 6.89
N GLY A 112 21.26 19.09 7.26
CA GLY A 112 21.70 17.70 7.15
C GLY A 112 21.05 16.70 8.13
N VAL A 113 20.37 17.16 9.19
CA VAL A 113 19.87 16.26 10.25
C VAL A 113 18.40 15.82 10.05
N ARG A 114 17.69 16.42 9.09
CA ARG A 114 16.31 16.06 8.74
C ARG A 114 16.17 14.60 8.29
N VAL A 115 17.20 14.06 7.62
CA VAL A 115 17.28 12.67 7.18
C VAL A 115 17.49 11.71 8.37
N LEU A 116 18.33 12.10 9.33
CA LEU A 116 18.64 11.32 10.52
C LEU A 116 17.47 11.20 11.49
N THR A 117 16.62 12.23 11.59
CA THR A 117 15.42 12.19 12.45
C THR A 117 14.32 11.33 11.85
N ARG A 118 14.12 11.39 10.53
CA ARG A 118 13.24 10.47 9.80
C ARG A 118 13.69 9.03 10.06
N ALA A 119 14.97 8.72 9.89
CA ALA A 119 15.50 7.36 10.07
C ALA A 119 15.19 6.73 11.44
N LYS A 120 15.23 7.48 12.55
CA LYS A 120 15.00 6.93 13.90
C LYS A 120 13.52 6.71 14.23
N VAL A 121 12.66 7.61 13.76
CA VAL A 121 11.18 7.46 13.85
C VAL A 121 10.74 6.29 12.99
N ILE A 122 11.32 6.21 11.79
CA ILE A 122 11.16 5.13 10.83
C ILE A 122 11.66 3.82 11.44
N GLU A 123 12.79 3.79 12.14
CA GLU A 123 13.27 2.58 12.80
C GLU A 123 12.27 2.05 13.84
N GLY A 124 11.68 2.93 14.65
CA GLY A 124 10.63 2.57 15.61
C GLY A 124 9.35 2.08 14.93
N ALA A 125 8.90 2.78 13.89
CA ALA A 125 7.72 2.41 13.12
C ALA A 125 7.92 1.09 12.34
N ILE A 126 9.06 0.92 11.68
CA ILE A 126 9.47 -0.31 10.98
C ILE A 126 9.57 -1.45 11.97
N ARG A 127 10.14 -1.25 13.16
CA ARG A 127 10.27 -2.34 14.15
C ARG A 127 8.89 -2.79 14.67
N ALA A 128 8.03 -1.84 15.04
CA ALA A 128 6.65 -2.14 15.44
C ALA A 128 5.87 -2.82 14.30
N PHE A 129 6.06 -2.34 13.08
CA PHE A 129 5.45 -2.89 11.88
C PHE A 129 5.97 -4.30 11.57
N MET A 130 7.29 -4.55 11.59
CA MET A 130 7.87 -5.87 11.37
C MET A 130 7.38 -6.89 12.39
N MET A 131 7.25 -6.52 13.67
CA MET A 131 6.64 -7.39 14.67
C MET A 131 5.19 -7.74 14.30
N SER A 132 4.41 -6.78 13.79
CA SER A 132 3.05 -7.05 13.31
C SER A 132 3.01 -7.85 12.00
N ILE A 133 4.02 -7.70 11.12
CA ILE A 133 4.16 -8.48 9.89
C ILE A 133 4.38 -9.94 10.25
N ASP A 134 5.28 -10.26 11.17
CA ASP A 134 5.59 -11.66 11.51
C ASP A 134 4.33 -12.39 12.02
N ASP A 135 3.51 -11.71 12.81
CA ASP A 135 2.22 -12.21 13.26
C ASP A 135 1.21 -12.34 12.10
N ALA A 136 1.13 -11.35 11.22
CA ALA A 136 0.23 -11.36 10.06
C ALA A 136 0.63 -12.42 9.03
N VAL A 137 1.93 -12.61 8.77
CA VAL A 137 2.49 -13.63 7.87
C VAL A 137 2.32 -15.02 8.49
N GLY A 138 2.53 -15.15 9.80
CA GLY A 138 2.22 -16.36 10.56
C GLY A 138 0.76 -16.76 10.44
N LEU A 139 -0.16 -15.81 10.62
CA LEU A 139 -1.59 -16.03 10.48
C LEU A 139 -2.00 -16.35 9.03
N MET A 140 -1.52 -15.59 8.06
CA MET A 140 -1.79 -15.81 6.63
C MET A 140 -1.28 -17.17 6.16
N SER A 141 -0.08 -17.57 6.57
CA SER A 141 0.50 -18.87 6.18
C SER A 141 -0.31 -20.05 6.74
N ARG A 142 -0.87 -19.92 7.95
CA ARG A 142 -1.78 -20.92 8.55
C ARG A 142 -3.12 -21.00 7.79
N ILE A 143 -3.72 -19.87 7.46
CA ILE A 143 -4.95 -19.80 6.65
C ILE A 143 -4.72 -20.40 5.26
N HIS A 144 -3.58 -20.08 4.64
CA HIS A 144 -3.24 -20.56 3.30
C HIS A 144 -2.92 -22.07 3.29
N ARG A 145 -2.26 -22.60 4.33
CA ARG A 145 -2.08 -24.06 4.50
C ARG A 145 -3.42 -24.78 4.70
N GLY A 146 -4.39 -24.18 5.39
CA GLY A 146 -5.74 -24.71 5.53
C GLY A 146 -6.54 -24.76 4.21
N ARG A 147 -6.22 -23.90 3.23
CA ARG A 147 -6.87 -23.87 1.92
C ARG A 147 -6.34 -24.90 0.91
N LYS A 148 -5.21 -25.59 1.18
CA LYS A 148 -4.56 -26.52 0.24
C LYS A 148 -5.37 -27.79 -0.13
N GLY A 149 -6.58 -27.97 0.38
CA GLY A 149 -7.48 -29.08 0.04
C GLY A 149 -8.80 -28.69 -0.60
N LEU A 150 -9.12 -27.40 -0.75
CA LEU A 150 -10.41 -26.96 -1.27
C LEU A 150 -10.34 -26.85 -2.79
N LYS A 151 -11.17 -27.64 -3.50
CA LYS A 151 -11.37 -27.54 -4.96
C LYS A 151 -11.65 -26.08 -5.34
N LYS A 152 -10.99 -25.58 -6.39
CA LYS A 152 -11.21 -24.21 -6.90
C LYS A 152 -12.72 -23.99 -7.05
N PRO A 153 -13.31 -23.01 -6.33
CA PRO A 153 -14.73 -22.76 -6.44
C PRO A 153 -15.08 -22.38 -7.88
N PRO A 154 -16.33 -22.62 -8.33
CA PRO A 154 -16.80 -22.19 -9.65
C PRO A 154 -16.55 -20.69 -9.83
N LYS A 155 -16.42 -20.25 -11.10
CA LYS A 155 -16.21 -18.84 -11.48
C LYS A 155 -17.04 -17.94 -10.58
N LYS A 156 -16.36 -17.23 -9.67
CA LYS A 156 -17.04 -16.26 -8.81
C LYS A 156 -17.59 -15.16 -9.71
N PRO A 157 -18.79 -14.64 -9.43
CA PRO A 157 -19.25 -13.40 -10.05
C PRO A 157 -18.21 -12.31 -9.80
N ALA A 158 -18.20 -11.28 -10.66
CA ALA A 158 -17.24 -10.20 -10.58
C ALA A 158 -17.10 -9.66 -9.14
N ALA A 159 -15.86 -9.50 -8.67
CA ALA A 159 -15.56 -9.33 -7.24
C ALA A 159 -16.32 -8.17 -6.58
N TRP A 160 -16.49 -7.06 -7.31
CA TRP A 160 -17.24 -5.89 -6.87
C TRP A 160 -18.75 -6.14 -6.63
N ARG A 161 -19.33 -7.21 -7.17
CA ARG A 161 -20.75 -7.58 -6.91
C ARG A 161 -20.93 -8.25 -5.56
N ASN A 162 -19.91 -8.96 -5.08
CA ASN A 162 -19.96 -9.75 -3.85
C ASN A 162 -18.72 -9.47 -2.99
N PRO A 163 -18.63 -8.25 -2.41
CA PRO A 163 -17.52 -7.87 -1.55
C PRO A 163 -17.41 -8.81 -0.34
N ASP A 164 -16.20 -9.27 -0.07
CA ASP A 164 -15.92 -10.05 1.14
C ASP A 164 -15.56 -9.14 2.34
N ALA A 165 -15.32 -9.74 3.51
CA ALA A 165 -14.95 -8.98 4.71
C ALA A 165 -13.62 -8.21 4.56
N GLY A 166 -12.69 -8.73 3.76
CA GLY A 166 -11.43 -8.06 3.45
C GLY A 166 -11.66 -6.82 2.59
N ASP A 167 -12.57 -6.92 1.62
CA ASP A 167 -12.99 -5.80 0.78
C ASP A 167 -13.58 -4.67 1.63
N TRP A 168 -14.51 -4.98 2.53
CA TRP A 168 -15.10 -4.00 3.44
C TRP A 168 -14.07 -3.36 4.37
N CYS A 169 -13.12 -4.16 4.89
CA CYS A 169 -12.04 -3.65 5.72
C CYS A 169 -11.16 -2.66 4.93
N SER A 170 -10.79 -2.98 3.69
CA SER A 170 -9.97 -2.11 2.83
C SER A 170 -10.69 -0.78 2.48
N LEU A 171 -12.00 -0.84 2.23
CA LEU A 171 -12.82 0.34 1.97
C LEU A 171 -12.96 1.20 3.22
N GLY A 172 -13.22 0.59 4.38
CA GLY A 172 -13.29 1.28 5.67
C GLY A 172 -11.96 1.95 6.02
N PHE A 173 -10.84 1.27 5.82
CA PHE A 173 -9.50 1.83 5.98
C PHE A 173 -9.30 3.07 5.11
N SER A 174 -9.61 2.98 3.81
CA SER A 174 -9.48 4.09 2.86
C SER A 174 -10.39 5.26 3.24
N PHE A 175 -11.62 4.97 3.66
CA PHE A 175 -12.59 5.98 4.10
C PHE A 175 -12.09 6.75 5.33
N VAL A 176 -11.49 6.06 6.31
CA VAL A 176 -10.85 6.71 7.47
C VAL A 176 -9.72 7.66 7.02
N GLN A 177 -8.89 7.25 6.06
CA GLN A 177 -7.83 8.15 5.54
C GLN A 177 -8.41 9.41 4.89
N ILE A 178 -9.49 9.29 4.11
CA ILE A 178 -10.16 10.44 3.51
C ILE A 178 -10.67 11.40 4.59
N ILE A 179 -11.31 10.87 5.63
CA ILE A 179 -11.78 11.70 6.76
C ILE A 179 -10.61 12.43 7.42
N LEU A 180 -9.49 11.75 7.68
CA LEU A 180 -8.30 12.37 8.26
C LEU A 180 -7.76 13.49 7.36
N LEU A 181 -7.67 13.28 6.04
CA LEU A 181 -7.21 14.32 5.12
C LEU A 181 -8.16 15.53 5.09
N LEU A 182 -9.48 15.31 5.13
CA LEU A 182 -10.45 16.40 5.20
C LEU A 182 -10.40 17.17 6.52
N LEU A 183 -10.06 16.49 7.62
CA LEU A 183 -9.87 17.09 8.93
C LEU A 183 -8.47 17.69 9.12
N ALA A 184 -7.55 17.53 8.16
CA ALA A 184 -6.18 18.02 8.29
C ALA A 184 -6.09 19.54 8.56
N PRO A 185 -6.86 20.43 7.91
CA PRO A 185 -6.82 21.86 8.22
C PRO A 185 -7.31 22.20 9.64
N LEU A 186 -8.13 21.35 10.25
CA LEU A 186 -8.63 21.52 11.61
C LEU A 186 -7.68 20.94 12.66
N LEU A 187 -7.01 19.83 12.33
CA LEU A 187 -6.18 19.06 13.26
C LEU A 187 -4.68 19.38 13.16
N THR A 188 -4.27 20.02 12.08
CA THR A 188 -2.89 20.45 11.83
C THR A 188 -2.81 21.97 11.73
N GLU A 189 -1.59 22.50 11.66
CA GLU A 189 -1.36 23.94 11.46
C GLU A 189 -1.27 24.30 9.96
N HIS A 190 -1.51 23.32 9.08
CA HIS A 190 -1.44 23.49 7.63
C HIS A 190 -2.76 24.01 7.08
N ASP A 191 -2.67 25.01 6.21
CA ASP A 191 -3.82 25.41 5.41
C ASP A 191 -4.04 24.44 4.22
N VAL A 192 -5.11 24.65 3.44
CA VAL A 192 -5.42 23.81 2.28
C VAL A 192 -4.33 23.91 1.21
N PHE A 193 -3.67 25.06 1.10
CA PHE A 193 -2.63 25.31 0.12
C PHE A 193 -1.33 24.58 0.48
N ASP A 194 -0.93 24.60 1.75
CA ASP A 194 0.17 23.84 2.32
C ASP A 194 0.00 22.34 2.07
N ILE A 195 -1.21 21.81 2.30
CA ILE A 195 -1.51 20.40 2.01
C ILE A 195 -1.31 20.11 0.52
N GLY A 196 -1.78 21.00 -0.36
CA GLY A 196 -1.55 20.90 -1.80
C GLY A 196 -0.07 20.91 -2.18
N GLN A 197 0.74 21.75 -1.53
CA GLN A 197 2.19 21.79 -1.74
C GLN A 197 2.87 20.51 -1.27
N ILE A 198 2.48 19.97 -0.10
CA ILE A 198 3.00 18.69 0.40
C ILE A 198 2.72 17.58 -0.63
N ILE A 199 1.48 17.49 -1.13
CA ILE A 199 1.11 16.51 -2.17
C ILE A 199 1.98 16.70 -3.42
N ALA A 200 2.13 17.93 -3.91
CA ALA A 200 2.90 18.20 -5.12
C ALA A 200 4.39 17.81 -4.95
N MET A 201 4.97 18.11 -3.79
CA MET A 201 6.35 17.70 -3.47
C MET A 201 6.49 16.18 -3.43
N GLU A 202 5.55 15.49 -2.79
CA GLU A 202 5.56 14.03 -2.69
C GLU A 202 5.27 13.33 -4.03
N MET A 203 4.64 14.01 -5.00
CA MET A 203 4.40 13.50 -6.35
C MET A 203 5.55 13.75 -7.33
N THR A 204 6.65 14.36 -6.86
CA THR A 204 7.87 14.56 -7.66
C THR A 204 8.83 13.37 -7.43
N PRO A 205 9.41 12.75 -8.48
CA PRO A 205 10.25 11.55 -8.36
C PRO A 205 11.54 11.72 -7.55
#